data_AF-A0A2S5R2T5-F1
#
_entry.id   AF-A0A2S5R2T5-F1
#
_cell.length_a   1.000
_cell.length_b   1.000
_cell.length_c   1.000
_cell.angle_alpha   90.00
_cell.angle_beta   90.00
_cell.angle_gamma   90.00
#
_symmetry.space_group_name_H-M   'P 1'
#
loop_
_entity.id
_entity.type
_entity.pdbx_description
1 polymer ?
#
loop_
_entity_poly.entity_id
_entity_poly.type
_entity_poly.pdbx_seq_one_letter_code
_entity_poly.pdbx_strand_id
1 'polypeptide(L)'
;MEIESEVSVLTPNPLLAALRIPGETFRLPSQGLFYDEGVLDESVKNGEVEVYPMTAIDEIIISTPDKLLSGKAISEIFARCIPQIKQTHKLLAKDVDFLMVCLRMVSFGQFMEVAYTHQCNDAKEHTYNVDLQAMIRAAKSIDPTTLSQEYVSVLSNGQRVHLKPMTYGDIIELYQDTMLSKTEEIDEKEAEKIVVNTISSVVSNVDGVYDRNFIKEWAIHLPLGMKKQIQKDINSVGDWGIEMKSQHTCQDCGEVMSLRISANPVNFFT
;
A
#
# COMPACT_ATOMS: atom_id res chain seq x y z
N MET A 1 -1.68 32.55 51.64
CA MET A 1 -0.86 32.74 50.43
C MET A 1 -1.26 31.62 49.49
N GLU A 2 -2.33 31.87 48.75
CA GLU A 2 -2.81 30.98 47.69
C GLU A 2 -1.96 31.26 46.45
N ILE A 3 -1.36 30.21 45.90
CA ILE A 3 -0.59 30.28 44.66
C ILE A 3 -1.62 30.06 43.56
N GLU A 4 -2.09 31.15 42.95
CA GLU A 4 -2.88 31.09 41.72
C GLU A 4 -1.97 30.58 40.59
N SER A 5 -2.27 29.38 40.10
CA SER A 5 -1.66 28.83 38.90
C SER A 5 -2.27 29.53 37.68
N GLU A 6 -1.53 30.48 37.10
CA GLU A 6 -1.84 31.05 35.78
C GLU A 6 -1.85 29.94 34.72
N VAL A 7 -3.03 29.61 34.22
CA VAL A 7 -3.20 28.82 33.01
C VAL A 7 -2.81 29.70 31.83
N SER A 8 -1.57 29.52 31.34
CA SER A 8 -1.10 30.19 30.13
C SER A 8 -1.94 29.71 28.94
N VAL A 9 -2.78 30.60 28.42
CA VAL A 9 -3.53 30.37 27.19
C VAL A 9 -2.51 30.44 26.06
N LEU A 10 -2.12 29.29 25.52
CA LEU A 10 -1.19 29.19 24.40
C LEU A 10 -1.77 29.92 23.19
N THR A 11 -1.32 31.16 22.96
CA THR A 11 -1.65 31.93 21.76
C THR A 11 -1.24 31.11 20.54
N PRO A 12 -2.16 30.74 19.62
CA PRO A 12 -1.81 29.95 18.44
C PRO A 12 -0.78 30.71 17.61
N ASN A 13 0.30 30.04 17.23
CA ASN A 13 1.39 30.65 16.48
C ASN A 13 0.89 31.14 15.10
N PRO A 14 0.82 32.45 14.84
CA PRO A 14 0.24 32.99 13.62
C PRO A 14 1.08 32.67 12.36
N LEU A 15 2.36 32.36 12.53
CA LEU A 15 3.22 31.92 11.43
C LEU A 15 2.81 30.54 10.90
N LEU A 16 2.24 29.68 11.76
CA LEU A 16 1.75 28.36 11.35
C LEU A 16 0.48 28.45 10.50
N ALA A 17 -0.34 29.49 10.70
CA ALA A 17 -1.54 29.69 9.90
C ALA A 17 -1.22 30.03 8.45
N ALA A 18 -0.15 30.81 8.21
CA ALA A 18 0.30 31.18 6.88
C ALA A 18 1.05 30.06 6.13
N LEU A 19 1.55 29.04 6.85
CA LEU A 19 2.31 27.91 6.29
C LEU A 19 1.42 26.74 5.84
N ARG A 20 0.12 26.73 6.17
CA ARG A 20 -0.78 25.66 5.73
C ARG A 20 -1.04 25.76 4.23
N ILE A 21 -0.38 24.89 3.48
CA ILE A 21 -0.68 24.65 2.08
C ILE A 21 -2.00 23.86 2.03
N PRO A 22 -2.97 24.23 1.16
CA PRO A 22 -4.21 23.49 1.02
C PRO A 22 -3.93 22.04 0.62
N GLY A 23 -4.69 21.11 1.19
CA GLY A 23 -4.67 19.72 0.75
C GLY A 23 -5.50 19.51 -0.52
N GLU A 24 -5.38 18.32 -1.09
CA GLU A 24 -6.22 17.84 -2.18
C GLU A 24 -7.05 16.65 -1.72
N THR A 25 -8.29 16.55 -2.18
CA THR A 25 -9.19 15.44 -1.83
C THR A 25 -9.07 14.33 -2.85
N PHE A 26 -8.83 13.11 -2.36
CA PHE A 26 -8.80 11.90 -3.18
C PHE A 26 -9.78 10.86 -2.65
N ARG A 27 -10.37 10.10 -3.55
CA ARG A 27 -11.22 8.97 -3.21
C ARG A 27 -10.40 7.69 -3.24
N LEU A 28 -10.38 6.95 -2.14
CA LEU A 28 -9.70 5.66 -2.05
C LEU A 28 -10.27 4.67 -3.09
N PRO A 29 -9.43 3.87 -3.76
CA PRO A 29 -9.89 2.81 -4.65
C PRO A 29 -10.85 1.84 -3.98
N SER A 30 -10.66 1.53 -2.70
CA SER A 30 -11.59 0.70 -1.92
C SER A 30 -12.93 1.37 -1.60
N GLN A 31 -13.03 2.68 -1.79
CA GLN A 31 -14.16 3.53 -1.38
C GLN A 31 -14.47 3.48 0.13
N GLY A 32 -13.55 2.96 0.95
CA GLY A 32 -13.72 2.81 2.40
C GLY A 32 -14.60 1.65 2.85
N LEU A 33 -14.97 0.73 1.94
CA LEU A 33 -15.97 -0.33 2.18
C LEU A 33 -15.49 -1.49 3.07
N PHE A 34 -14.18 -1.65 3.24
CA PHE A 34 -13.55 -2.80 3.91
C PHE A 34 -13.00 -2.46 5.29
N TYR A 35 -13.33 -1.28 5.79
CA TYR A 35 -12.75 -0.75 7.01
C TYR A 35 -13.70 -0.86 8.18
N ASP A 36 -13.21 -1.51 9.23
CA ASP A 36 -13.87 -1.53 10.52
C ASP A 36 -13.97 -0.11 11.11
N GLU A 37 -14.87 0.05 12.05
CA GLU A 37 -15.04 1.29 12.79
C GLU A 37 -13.71 1.75 13.43
N GLY A 38 -13.37 3.02 13.24
CA GLY A 38 -12.16 3.64 13.79
C GLY A 38 -10.87 3.41 12.98
N VAL A 39 -10.92 2.74 11.82
CA VAL A 39 -9.78 2.72 10.87
C VAL A 39 -9.66 4.07 10.15
N LEU A 40 -10.80 4.60 9.71
CA LEU A 40 -10.96 5.94 9.15
C LEU A 40 -11.70 6.84 10.15
N ASP A 41 -11.45 8.14 10.04
CA ASP A 41 -12.18 9.17 10.80
C ASP A 41 -13.66 9.22 10.39
N GLU A 42 -14.56 9.55 11.32
CA GLU A 42 -16.01 9.66 11.07
C GLU A 42 -16.36 10.72 10.02
N SER A 43 -15.48 11.70 9.80
CA SER A 43 -15.64 12.70 8.73
C SER A 43 -15.49 12.12 7.33
N VAL A 44 -14.86 10.95 7.18
CA VAL A 44 -14.64 10.33 5.87
C VAL A 44 -15.95 9.79 5.32
N LYS A 45 -16.38 10.34 4.19
CA LYS A 45 -17.57 9.89 3.46
C LYS A 45 -17.17 9.34 2.10
N ASN A 46 -17.76 8.22 1.69
CA ASN A 46 -17.49 7.55 0.41
C ASN A 46 -16.00 7.23 0.13
N GLY A 47 -15.19 7.11 1.19
CA GLY A 47 -13.75 6.88 1.10
C GLY A 47 -12.95 8.11 0.62
N GLU A 48 -13.50 9.31 0.75
CA GLU A 48 -12.80 10.56 0.41
C GLU A 48 -11.92 11.03 1.58
N VAL A 49 -10.64 11.23 1.30
CA VAL A 49 -9.64 11.72 2.25
C VAL A 49 -8.89 12.92 1.69
N GLU A 50 -8.52 13.85 2.56
CA GLU A 50 -7.71 15.02 2.24
C GLU A 50 -6.23 14.70 2.50
N VAL A 51 -5.42 14.91 1.47
CA VAL A 51 -3.98 14.68 1.47
C VAL A 51 -3.27 16.02 1.43
N TYR A 52 -2.43 16.26 2.42
CA TYR A 52 -1.63 17.47 2.56
C TYR A 52 -0.18 17.21 2.13
N PRO A 53 0.53 18.21 1.60
CA PRO A 53 1.91 18.06 1.18
C PRO A 53 2.84 17.79 2.36
N MET A 54 3.90 17.02 2.09
CA MET A 54 4.96 16.73 3.04
C MET A 54 5.78 17.98 3.37
N THR A 55 6.28 18.02 4.61
CA THR A 55 7.34 18.95 5.02
C THR A 55 8.71 18.29 4.91
N ALA A 56 9.79 19.08 4.99
CA ALA A 56 11.16 18.55 5.04
C ALA A 56 11.38 17.54 6.19
N ILE A 57 10.62 17.66 7.29
CA ILE A 57 10.69 16.70 8.41
C ILE A 57 10.12 15.35 7.99
N ASP A 58 9.06 15.34 7.17
CA ASP A 58 8.41 14.11 6.70
C ASP A 58 9.29 13.36 5.71
N GLU A 59 10.05 14.08 4.89
CA GLU A 59 11.06 13.50 3.98
C GLU A 59 12.19 12.80 4.75
N ILE A 60 12.64 13.38 5.88
CA ILE A 60 13.63 12.74 6.75
C ILE A 60 13.05 11.47 7.38
N ILE A 61 11.79 11.49 7.82
CA ILE A 61 11.10 10.33 8.40
C ILE A 61 10.97 9.21 7.37
N ILE A 62 10.56 9.52 6.14
CA ILE A 62 10.39 8.51 5.09
C ILE A 62 11.71 7.90 4.68
N SER A 63 12.80 8.67 4.73
CA SER A 63 14.13 8.20 4.36
C SER A 63 14.82 7.42 5.48
N THR A 64 14.21 7.29 6.67
CA THR A 64 14.81 6.60 7.82
C THR A 64 14.66 5.08 7.69
N PRO A 65 15.77 4.31 7.51
CA PRO A 65 15.68 2.88 7.16
C PRO A 65 14.95 2.01 8.19
N ASP A 66 15.16 2.25 9.49
CA ASP A 66 14.53 1.49 10.58
C ASP A 66 12.99 1.66 10.61
N LYS A 67 12.53 2.89 10.40
CA LYS A 67 11.10 3.22 10.36
C LYS A 67 10.43 2.65 9.12
N LEU A 68 11.14 2.52 8.01
CA LEU A 68 10.65 1.85 6.81
C LEU A 68 10.50 0.35 7.02
N LEU A 69 11.50 -0.30 7.61
CA LEU A 69 11.47 -1.74 7.87
C LEU A 69 10.30 -2.17 8.76
N SER A 70 9.95 -1.31 9.71
CA SER A 70 8.83 -1.52 10.64
C SER A 70 7.49 -1.02 10.10
N GLY A 71 7.46 -0.38 8.92
CA GLY A 71 6.29 0.28 8.35
C GLY A 71 5.80 1.52 9.13
N LYS A 72 6.55 1.92 10.17
CA LYS A 72 6.25 3.09 11.03
C LYS A 72 6.40 4.41 10.28
N ALA A 73 7.32 4.49 9.31
CA ALA A 73 7.51 5.69 8.50
C ALA A 73 6.22 6.13 7.81
N ILE A 74 5.57 5.20 7.09
CA ILE A 74 4.29 5.46 6.42
C ILE A 74 3.20 5.81 7.45
N SER A 75 3.17 5.12 8.58
CA SER A 75 2.18 5.40 9.63
C SER A 75 2.31 6.81 10.22
N GLU A 76 3.53 7.26 10.50
CA GLU A 76 3.81 8.60 11.02
C GLU A 76 3.50 9.68 9.97
N ILE A 77 3.84 9.44 8.71
CA ILE A 77 3.59 10.39 7.63
C ILE A 77 2.11 10.50 7.34
N PHE A 78 1.37 9.38 7.26
CA PHE A 78 -0.08 9.41 7.07
C PHE A 78 -0.78 10.12 8.24
N ALA A 79 -0.33 9.92 9.47
CA ALA A 79 -0.90 10.63 10.62
C ALA A 79 -0.74 12.17 10.51
N ARG A 80 0.34 12.65 9.85
CA ARG A 80 0.63 14.08 9.68
C ARG A 80 0.02 14.67 8.41
N CYS A 81 0.06 13.93 7.32
CA CYS A 81 -0.32 14.39 5.97
C CYS A 81 -1.72 13.95 5.56
N ILE A 82 -2.33 12.97 6.25
CA ILE A 82 -3.65 12.40 5.94
C ILE A 82 -4.36 12.06 7.27
N PRO A 83 -4.66 13.06 8.12
CA PRO A 83 -5.10 12.86 9.51
C PRO A 83 -6.44 12.10 9.66
N GLN A 84 -7.16 11.92 8.56
CA GLN A 84 -8.37 11.11 8.47
C GLN A 84 -8.11 9.60 8.51
N ILE A 85 -6.87 9.16 8.32
CA ILE A 85 -6.45 7.77 8.51
C ILE A 85 -6.00 7.60 9.96
N LYS A 86 -6.73 6.78 10.73
CA LYS A 86 -6.43 6.55 12.15
C LYS A 86 -5.58 5.30 12.37
N GLN A 87 -5.73 4.28 11.53
CA GLN A 87 -5.05 3.00 11.68
C GLN A 87 -4.42 2.53 10.37
N THR A 88 -3.27 3.10 10.01
CA THR A 88 -2.56 2.79 8.75
C THR A 88 -2.28 1.30 8.55
N HIS A 89 -1.93 0.56 9.62
CA HIS A 89 -1.68 -0.88 9.56
C HIS A 89 -2.89 -1.72 9.13
N LYS A 90 -4.12 -1.22 9.34
CA LYS A 90 -5.35 -1.90 8.92
C LYS A 90 -5.85 -1.46 7.55
N LEU A 91 -5.23 -0.44 6.95
CA LEU A 91 -5.57 -0.06 5.58
C LEU A 91 -5.24 -1.20 4.62
N LEU A 92 -6.02 -1.32 3.55
CA LEU A 92 -5.69 -2.24 2.47
C LEU A 92 -4.39 -1.78 1.82
N ALA A 93 -3.49 -2.71 1.53
CA ALA A 93 -2.15 -2.38 1.01
C ALA A 93 -2.19 -1.51 -0.25
N LYS A 94 -3.16 -1.75 -1.12
CA LYS A 94 -3.35 -0.99 -2.37
C LYS A 94 -3.88 0.42 -2.17
N ASP A 95 -4.66 0.65 -1.12
CA ASP A 95 -5.04 2.02 -0.75
C ASP A 95 -3.82 2.76 -0.20
N VAL A 96 -2.93 2.08 0.52
CA VAL A 96 -1.64 2.66 0.93
C VAL A 96 -0.80 3.03 -0.29
N ASP A 97 -0.63 2.13 -1.27
CA ASP A 97 0.08 2.44 -2.52
C ASP A 97 -0.52 3.65 -3.25
N PHE A 98 -1.86 3.69 -3.39
CA PHE A 98 -2.56 4.81 -3.99
C PHE A 98 -2.30 6.13 -3.26
N LEU A 99 -2.40 6.13 -1.94
CA LEU A 99 -2.17 7.32 -1.11
C LEU A 99 -0.71 7.78 -1.15
N MET A 100 0.25 6.85 -1.28
CA MET A 100 1.66 7.20 -1.47
C MET A 100 1.87 7.96 -2.79
N VAL A 101 1.23 7.53 -3.89
CA VAL A 101 1.27 8.27 -5.15
C VAL A 101 0.60 9.65 -5.03
N CYS A 102 -0.56 9.73 -4.37
CA CYS A 102 -1.23 11.01 -4.11
C CYS A 102 -0.35 11.95 -3.30
N LEU A 103 0.27 11.45 -2.23
CA LEU A 103 1.15 12.23 -1.36
C LEU A 103 2.38 12.76 -2.12
N ARG A 104 3.00 11.93 -2.98
CA ARG A 104 4.10 12.41 -3.82
C ARG A 104 3.62 13.50 -4.78
N MET A 105 2.48 13.32 -5.43
CA MET A 105 1.94 14.31 -6.37
C MET A 105 1.68 15.66 -5.68
N VAL A 106 1.03 15.65 -4.52
CA VAL A 106 0.73 16.86 -3.75
C VAL A 106 2.01 17.54 -3.23
N SER A 107 3.06 16.77 -2.94
CA SER A 107 4.32 17.30 -2.38
C SER A 107 5.30 17.81 -3.43
N PHE A 108 5.42 17.14 -4.59
CA PHE A 108 6.47 17.39 -5.59
C PHE A 108 5.92 17.80 -6.97
N GLY A 109 4.61 17.69 -7.19
CA GLY A 109 3.95 18.03 -8.45
C GLY A 109 3.54 16.82 -9.29
N GLN A 110 2.91 17.10 -10.43
CA GLN A 110 2.27 16.11 -11.30
C GLN A 110 3.24 15.11 -11.95
N PHE A 111 4.45 15.55 -12.28
CA PHE A 111 5.40 14.74 -13.06
C PHE A 111 6.51 14.21 -12.17
N MET A 112 6.83 12.93 -12.34
CA MET A 112 8.00 12.28 -11.76
C MET A 112 8.99 11.95 -12.87
N GLU A 113 10.24 12.36 -12.70
CA GLU A 113 11.33 11.96 -13.58
C GLU A 113 11.87 10.59 -13.17
N VAL A 114 12.00 9.68 -14.15
CA VAL A 114 12.58 8.35 -13.95
C VAL A 114 13.68 8.14 -14.98
N ALA A 115 14.91 7.94 -14.51
CA ALA A 115 16.03 7.50 -15.34
C ALA A 115 15.87 6.01 -15.66
N TYR A 116 15.93 5.66 -16.95
CA TYR A 116 15.79 4.28 -17.40
C TYR A 116 16.60 4.02 -18.68
N THR A 117 17.28 2.87 -18.69
CA THR A 117 17.99 2.33 -19.86
C THR A 117 17.18 1.18 -20.44
N HIS A 118 16.74 1.31 -21.69
CA HIS A 118 16.01 0.25 -22.39
C HIS A 118 16.92 -0.93 -22.75
N GLN A 119 16.35 -2.08 -23.16
CA GLN A 119 17.11 -3.29 -23.50
C GLN A 119 17.41 -3.43 -25.00
N CYS A 120 17.29 -2.34 -25.79
CA CYS A 120 17.65 -2.35 -27.21
C CYS A 120 19.17 -2.26 -27.43
N ASN A 121 19.63 -2.58 -28.64
CA ASN A 121 21.04 -2.42 -29.01
C ASN A 121 21.48 -0.96 -28.87
N ASP A 122 22.66 -0.73 -28.28
CA ASP A 122 23.25 0.59 -28.01
C ASP A 122 22.38 1.52 -27.15
N ALA A 123 21.51 0.96 -26.30
CA ALA A 123 20.63 1.72 -25.42
C ALA A 123 21.40 2.66 -24.48
N LYS A 124 20.88 3.88 -24.34
CA LYS A 124 21.39 4.88 -23.41
C LYS A 124 20.40 5.08 -22.27
N GLU A 125 20.92 5.63 -21.18
CA GLU A 125 20.06 6.09 -20.09
C GLU A 125 19.35 7.36 -20.53
N HIS A 126 18.02 7.35 -20.39
CA HIS A 126 17.16 8.49 -20.69
C HIS A 126 16.24 8.78 -19.51
N THR A 127 15.86 10.06 -19.36
CA THR A 127 14.87 10.48 -18.38
C THR A 127 13.48 10.47 -19.01
N TYR A 128 12.52 9.83 -18.32
CA TYR A 128 11.12 9.77 -18.72
C TYR A 128 10.24 10.44 -17.67
N ASN A 129 9.28 11.25 -18.12
CA ASN A 129 8.31 11.91 -17.26
C ASN A 129 7.07 11.04 -17.07
N VAL A 130 6.88 10.52 -15.87
CA VAL A 130 5.69 9.81 -15.44
C VAL A 130 4.63 10.83 -15.00
N ASP A 131 3.43 10.77 -15.56
CA ASP A 131 2.28 11.58 -15.15
C ASP A 131 1.52 10.89 -13.99
N LEU A 132 1.76 11.35 -12.76
CA LEU A 132 1.13 10.81 -11.56
C LEU A 132 -0.37 11.09 -11.52
N GLN A 133 -0.83 12.22 -12.08
CA GLN A 133 -2.25 12.54 -12.14
C GLN A 133 -2.98 11.59 -13.11
N ALA A 134 -2.36 11.22 -14.23
CA ALA A 134 -2.91 10.20 -15.12
C ALA A 134 -3.01 8.83 -14.41
N MET A 135 -1.99 8.44 -13.63
CA MET A 135 -2.02 7.20 -12.86
C MET A 135 -3.13 7.17 -11.81
N ILE A 136 -3.30 8.27 -11.05
CA ILE A 136 -4.36 8.41 -10.05
C ILE A 136 -5.74 8.32 -10.72
N ARG A 137 -5.94 8.99 -11.86
CA ARG A 137 -7.21 8.92 -12.62
C ARG A 137 -7.49 7.53 -13.21
N ALA A 138 -6.46 6.79 -13.55
CA ALA A 138 -6.57 5.43 -14.09
C ALA A 138 -6.72 4.36 -12.99
N ALA A 139 -6.61 4.73 -11.71
CA ALA A 139 -6.76 3.80 -10.60
C ALA A 139 -8.15 3.14 -10.64
N LYS A 140 -8.15 1.80 -10.57
CA LYS A 140 -9.38 1.01 -10.63
C LYS A 140 -10.03 0.98 -9.25
N SER A 141 -11.19 1.62 -9.12
CA SER A 141 -12.00 1.50 -7.92
C SER A 141 -12.62 0.11 -7.82
N ILE A 142 -12.76 -0.38 -6.59
CA ILE A 142 -13.58 -1.55 -6.29
C ILE A 142 -15.02 -1.22 -6.61
N ASP A 143 -15.70 -2.10 -7.35
CA ASP A 143 -17.14 -2.01 -7.55
C ASP A 143 -17.86 -2.71 -6.37
N PRO A 144 -18.61 -1.97 -5.52
CA PRO A 144 -19.31 -2.53 -4.36
C PRO A 144 -20.33 -3.61 -4.70
N THR A 145 -20.79 -3.67 -5.96
CA THR A 145 -21.81 -4.64 -6.39
C THR A 145 -21.23 -5.98 -6.83
N THR A 146 -19.94 -6.01 -7.17
CA THR A 146 -19.24 -7.21 -7.63
C THR A 146 -18.29 -7.79 -6.58
N LEU A 147 -17.99 -7.01 -5.53
CA LEU A 147 -17.05 -7.32 -4.48
C LEU A 147 -17.82 -7.65 -3.19
N SER A 148 -18.17 -8.92 -2.96
CA SER A 148 -18.40 -9.34 -1.57
C SER A 148 -17.10 -9.12 -0.79
N GLN A 149 -17.19 -8.71 0.48
CA GLN A 149 -16.00 -8.51 1.34
C GLN A 149 -15.05 -9.71 1.36
N GLU A 150 -15.58 -10.88 0.99
CA GLU A 150 -14.86 -12.13 0.82
C GLU A 150 -15.14 -12.73 -0.56
N TYR A 151 -14.09 -13.07 -1.31
CA TYR A 151 -14.19 -13.84 -2.54
C TYR A 151 -14.14 -15.33 -2.23
N VAL A 152 -15.05 -16.11 -2.81
CA VAL A 152 -15.12 -17.56 -2.52
C VAL A 152 -14.43 -18.35 -3.63
N SER A 153 -13.33 -19.03 -3.29
CA SER A 153 -12.73 -20.08 -4.11
C SER A 153 -13.20 -21.44 -3.63
N VAL A 154 -13.72 -22.27 -4.53
CA VAL A 154 -14.09 -23.65 -4.22
C VAL A 154 -12.96 -24.57 -4.68
N LEU A 155 -12.31 -25.22 -3.73
CA LEU A 155 -11.21 -26.14 -4.01
C LEU A 155 -11.72 -27.47 -4.58
N SER A 156 -10.81 -28.25 -5.16
CA SER A 156 -11.14 -29.55 -5.76
C SER A 156 -11.70 -30.59 -4.78
N ASN A 157 -11.50 -30.41 -3.48
CA ASN A 157 -12.10 -31.25 -2.41
C ASN A 157 -13.45 -30.71 -1.90
N GLY A 158 -13.97 -29.62 -2.49
CA GLY A 158 -15.23 -29.00 -2.11
C GLY A 158 -15.15 -27.97 -0.99
N GLN A 159 -13.98 -27.76 -0.38
CA GLN A 159 -13.80 -26.72 0.64
C GLN A 159 -13.99 -25.33 0.03
N ARG A 160 -14.66 -24.45 0.77
CA ARG A 160 -14.91 -23.06 0.38
C ARG A 160 -13.93 -22.16 1.11
N VAL A 161 -13.00 -21.60 0.36
CA VAL A 161 -11.98 -20.68 0.86
C VAL A 161 -12.44 -19.26 0.58
N HIS A 162 -12.61 -18.49 1.64
CA HIS A 162 -12.97 -17.09 1.58
C HIS A 162 -11.68 -16.25 1.58
N LEU A 163 -11.49 -15.45 0.54
CA LEU A 163 -10.31 -14.62 0.30
C LEU A 163 -10.64 -13.15 0.54
N LYS A 164 -9.69 -12.42 1.09
CA LYS A 164 -9.74 -10.98 1.32
C LYS A 164 -8.48 -10.28 0.79
N PRO A 165 -8.55 -9.00 0.43
CA PRO A 165 -7.35 -8.21 0.15
C PRO A 165 -6.44 -8.12 1.38
N MET A 166 -5.13 -8.03 1.15
CA MET A 166 -4.14 -7.86 2.22
C MET A 166 -4.21 -6.45 2.82
N THR A 167 -4.03 -6.37 4.12
CA THR A 167 -3.77 -5.11 4.82
C THR A 167 -2.30 -4.71 4.71
N TYR A 168 -1.99 -3.46 4.97
CA TYR A 168 -0.62 -2.97 5.04
C TYR A 168 0.18 -3.68 6.15
N GLY A 169 -0.47 -4.02 7.27
CA GLY A 169 0.12 -4.85 8.33
C GLY A 169 0.55 -6.22 7.82
N ASP A 170 -0.29 -6.89 7.01
CA ASP A 170 0.05 -8.19 6.40
C ASP A 170 1.29 -8.08 5.48
N ILE A 171 1.42 -6.97 4.73
CA ILE A 171 2.59 -6.72 3.88
C ILE A 171 3.86 -6.49 4.69
N ILE A 172 3.78 -5.76 5.81
CA ILE A 172 4.92 -5.55 6.71
C ILE A 172 5.37 -6.89 7.30
N GLU A 173 4.45 -7.73 7.77
CA GLU A 173 4.76 -9.06 8.32
C GLU A 173 5.49 -9.91 7.27
N LEU A 174 4.98 -9.96 6.03
CA LEU A 174 5.59 -10.70 4.93
C LEU A 174 6.98 -10.15 4.55
N TYR A 175 7.13 -8.82 4.52
CA TYR A 175 8.41 -8.17 4.24
C TYR A 175 9.46 -8.50 5.30
N GLN A 176 9.07 -8.49 6.57
CA GLN A 176 9.96 -8.85 7.69
C GLN A 176 10.37 -10.32 7.62
N ASP A 177 9.43 -11.23 7.31
CA ASP A 177 9.73 -12.64 7.10
C ASP A 177 10.75 -12.84 5.97
N THR A 178 10.58 -12.15 4.84
CA THR A 178 11.47 -12.26 3.67
C THR A 178 12.85 -11.65 3.92
N MET A 179 12.93 -10.58 4.73
CA MET A 179 14.20 -9.92 5.09
C MET A 179 15.03 -10.71 6.11
N LEU A 180 14.39 -11.43 7.03
CA LEU A 180 15.07 -12.32 7.97
C LEU A 180 15.73 -13.51 7.27
N SER A 181 15.21 -13.92 6.11
CA SER A 181 15.73 -15.01 5.27
C SER A 181 16.93 -14.61 4.39
N LYS A 182 17.59 -13.47 4.66
CA LYS A 182 18.76 -12.98 3.92
C LYS A 182 20.07 -13.74 4.19
N THR A 183 20.02 -15.06 4.26
CA THR A 183 21.14 -15.89 3.80
C THR A 183 21.00 -16.08 2.30
N GLU A 184 22.10 -16.08 1.54
CA GLU A 184 22.12 -16.04 0.07
C GLU A 184 21.43 -17.25 -0.62
N GLU A 185 20.92 -18.21 0.15
CA GLU A 185 20.01 -19.27 -0.26
C GLU A 185 18.79 -19.25 0.66
N ILE A 186 17.60 -18.98 0.10
CA ILE A 186 16.34 -19.24 0.79
C ILE A 186 16.21 -20.76 0.86
N ASP A 187 16.31 -21.34 2.05
CA ASP A 187 16.14 -22.78 2.18
C ASP A 187 14.68 -23.20 1.91
N GLU A 188 14.45 -24.48 1.66
CA GLU A 188 13.11 -25.00 1.32
C GLU A 188 12.06 -24.69 2.41
N LYS A 189 12.47 -24.65 3.69
CA LYS A 189 11.57 -24.38 4.82
C LYS A 189 11.19 -22.91 4.88
N GLU A 190 12.11 -22.01 4.57
CA GLU A 190 11.83 -20.57 4.48
C GLU A 190 10.90 -20.26 3.32
N ALA A 191 11.14 -20.88 2.15
CA ALA A 191 10.24 -20.75 1.01
C ALA A 191 8.83 -21.27 1.35
N GLU A 192 8.72 -22.40 2.05
CA GLU A 192 7.45 -22.93 2.52
C GLU A 192 6.76 -21.97 3.50
N LYS A 193 7.50 -21.42 4.47
CA LYS A 193 6.98 -20.43 5.43
C LYS A 193 6.40 -19.21 4.73
N ILE A 194 7.11 -18.67 3.73
CA ILE A 194 6.65 -17.51 2.94
C ILE A 194 5.34 -17.82 2.22
N VAL A 195 5.23 -18.98 1.58
CA VAL A 195 4.00 -19.39 0.88
C VAL A 195 2.84 -19.54 1.87
N VAL A 196 3.07 -20.21 3.00
CA VAL A 196 2.05 -20.43 4.05
C VAL A 196 1.57 -19.11 4.63
N ASN A 197 2.49 -18.19 4.97
CA ASN A 197 2.13 -16.88 5.49
C ASN A 197 1.37 -16.05 4.46
N THR A 198 1.80 -16.06 3.20
CA THR A 198 1.10 -15.38 2.11
C THR A 198 -0.35 -15.88 1.97
N ILE A 199 -0.57 -17.20 1.91
CA ILE A 199 -1.90 -17.81 1.85
C ILE A 199 -2.72 -17.44 3.10
N SER A 200 -2.11 -17.50 4.27
CA SER A 200 -2.81 -17.23 5.53
C SER A 200 -3.23 -15.77 5.64
N SER A 201 -2.47 -14.81 5.13
CA SER A 201 -2.81 -13.39 5.18
C SER A 201 -4.05 -13.06 4.35
N VAL A 202 -4.18 -13.67 3.17
CA VAL A 202 -5.31 -13.44 2.24
C VAL A 202 -6.53 -14.31 2.49
N VAL A 203 -6.42 -15.40 3.25
CA VAL A 203 -7.59 -16.23 3.61
C VAL A 203 -8.28 -15.64 4.85
N SER A 204 -9.56 -15.29 4.73
CA SER A 204 -10.38 -14.83 5.85
C SER A 204 -10.98 -16.00 6.63
N ASN A 205 -11.51 -17.01 5.94
CA ASN A 205 -11.99 -18.25 6.53
C ASN A 205 -11.99 -19.42 5.54
N VAL A 206 -12.05 -20.66 6.06
CA VAL A 206 -12.27 -21.88 5.28
C VAL A 206 -13.47 -22.61 5.87
N ASP A 207 -14.53 -22.79 5.08
CA ASP A 207 -15.79 -23.40 5.53
C ASP A 207 -16.34 -22.82 6.85
N GLY A 208 -16.17 -21.51 7.07
CA GLY A 208 -16.61 -20.82 8.29
C GLY A 208 -15.64 -20.92 9.47
N VAL A 209 -14.44 -21.51 9.29
CA VAL A 209 -13.37 -21.51 10.30
C VAL A 209 -12.50 -20.26 10.12
N TYR A 210 -12.55 -19.36 11.10
CA TYR A 210 -11.86 -18.05 11.10
C TYR A 210 -10.53 -18.03 11.89
N ASP A 211 -10.22 -19.11 12.62
CA ASP A 211 -9.03 -19.15 13.47
C ASP A 211 -7.74 -19.13 12.62
N ARG A 212 -6.91 -18.10 12.82
CA ARG A 212 -5.69 -17.89 12.02
C ARG A 212 -4.65 -19.01 12.22
N ASN A 213 -4.59 -19.65 13.38
CA ASN A 213 -3.66 -20.76 13.61
C ASN A 213 -4.12 -22.00 12.86
N PHE A 214 -5.43 -22.29 12.86
CA PHE A 214 -5.98 -23.39 12.08
C PHE A 214 -5.83 -23.14 10.56
N ILE A 215 -5.99 -21.91 10.10
CA ILE A 215 -5.74 -21.55 8.69
C ILE A 215 -4.26 -21.74 8.32
N LYS A 216 -3.32 -21.35 9.20
CA LYS A 216 -1.88 -21.59 8.98
C LYS A 216 -1.57 -23.08 8.88
N GLU A 217 -2.09 -23.89 9.81
CA GLU A 217 -1.92 -25.35 9.79
C GLU A 217 -2.51 -25.98 8.51
N TRP A 218 -3.73 -25.57 8.14
CA TRP A 218 -4.37 -25.99 6.91
C TRP A 218 -3.52 -25.63 5.67
N ALA A 219 -2.98 -24.41 5.61
CA ALA A 219 -2.17 -23.94 4.50
C ALA A 219 -0.86 -24.74 4.33
N ILE A 220 -0.25 -25.22 5.43
CA ILE A 220 0.92 -26.11 5.39
C ILE A 220 0.56 -27.40 4.64
N HIS A 221 -0.56 -28.03 5.01
CA HIS A 221 -0.96 -29.35 4.50
C HIS A 221 -1.68 -29.35 3.14
N LEU A 222 -1.88 -28.18 2.52
CA LEU A 222 -2.53 -28.10 1.22
C LEU A 222 -1.74 -28.83 0.11
N PRO A 223 -2.40 -29.67 -0.71
CA PRO A 223 -1.79 -30.22 -1.91
C PRO A 223 -1.33 -29.11 -2.88
N LEU A 224 -0.24 -29.36 -3.62
CA LEU A 224 0.34 -28.40 -4.56
C LEU A 224 -0.68 -27.83 -5.57
N GLY A 225 -1.60 -28.67 -6.06
CA GLY A 225 -2.65 -28.23 -6.98
C GLY A 225 -3.58 -27.18 -6.39
N MET A 226 -3.98 -27.35 -5.11
CA MET A 226 -4.83 -26.40 -4.40
C MET A 226 -4.07 -25.13 -4.04
N LYS A 227 -2.79 -25.23 -3.63
CA LYS A 227 -1.93 -24.05 -3.41
C LYS A 227 -1.83 -23.19 -4.68
N LYS A 228 -1.62 -23.82 -5.85
CA LYS A 228 -1.58 -23.13 -7.15
C LYS A 228 -2.94 -22.51 -7.54
N GLN A 229 -4.04 -23.19 -7.23
CA GLN A 229 -5.38 -22.65 -7.46
C GLN A 229 -5.60 -21.38 -6.63
N ILE A 230 -5.34 -21.44 -5.32
CA ILE A 230 -5.45 -20.28 -4.42
C ILE A 230 -4.56 -19.13 -4.89
N GLN A 231 -3.30 -19.42 -5.27
CA GLN A 231 -2.39 -18.39 -5.80
C GLN A 231 -2.92 -17.68 -7.05
N LYS A 232 -3.58 -18.43 -7.93
CA LYS A 232 -4.23 -17.87 -9.13
C LYS A 232 -5.43 -17.00 -8.74
N ASP A 233 -6.24 -17.46 -7.80
CA ASP A 233 -7.44 -16.75 -7.36
C ASP A 233 -7.08 -15.44 -6.64
N ILE A 234 -6.03 -15.43 -5.82
CA ILE A 234 -5.47 -14.22 -5.19
C ILE A 234 -5.17 -13.13 -6.24
N ASN A 235 -4.56 -13.52 -7.37
CA ASN A 235 -4.23 -12.57 -8.44
C ASN A 235 -5.48 -11.99 -9.11
N SER A 236 -6.57 -12.76 -9.21
CA SER A 236 -7.83 -12.30 -9.80
C SER A 236 -8.61 -11.35 -8.88
N VAL A 237 -8.55 -11.59 -7.57
CA VAL A 237 -9.06 -10.69 -6.51
C VAL A 237 -8.25 -9.39 -6.46
N GLY A 238 -7.04 -9.43 -6.99
CA GLY A 238 -6.09 -8.33 -7.04
C GLY A 238 -6.21 -7.38 -8.24
N ASP A 239 -7.27 -7.37 -9.06
CA ASP A 239 -7.37 -6.42 -10.19
C ASP A 239 -8.09 -5.10 -9.83
N TRP A 240 -7.53 -4.37 -8.88
CA TRP A 240 -8.00 -3.04 -8.46
C TRP A 240 -6.86 -2.21 -7.86
N GLY A 241 -7.07 -0.91 -7.63
CA GLY A 241 -6.06 0.01 -7.10
C GLY A 241 -5.28 0.72 -8.20
N ILE A 242 -4.16 1.33 -7.81
CA ILE A 242 -3.27 2.03 -8.74
C ILE A 242 -2.31 1.05 -9.42
N GLU A 243 -2.11 1.20 -10.73
CA GLU A 243 -1.09 0.44 -11.44
C GLU A 243 0.25 1.19 -11.38
N MET A 244 1.25 0.62 -10.72
CA MET A 244 2.61 1.20 -10.59
C MET A 244 3.45 1.01 -11.86
N LYS A 245 2.84 1.31 -13.02
CA LYS A 245 3.50 1.28 -14.32
C LYS A 245 3.04 2.43 -15.19
N SER A 246 3.92 2.88 -16.06
CA SER A 246 3.63 3.90 -17.06
C SER A 246 4.14 3.45 -18.44
N GLN A 247 3.39 3.75 -19.49
CA GLN A 247 3.80 3.47 -20.86
C GLN A 247 4.58 4.64 -21.44
N HIS A 248 5.71 4.34 -22.06
CA HIS A 248 6.58 5.31 -22.69
C HIS A 248 7.08 4.78 -24.04
N THR A 249 7.58 5.67 -24.89
CA THR A 249 8.28 5.30 -26.12
C THR A 249 9.78 5.44 -25.87
N CYS A 250 10.55 4.39 -26.16
CA CYS A 250 12.01 4.42 -26.04
C CYS A 250 12.59 5.49 -26.98
N GLN A 251 13.47 6.34 -26.44
CA GLN A 251 14.08 7.43 -27.23
C GLN A 251 15.13 6.92 -28.24
N ASP A 252 15.67 5.71 -28.06
CA ASP A 252 16.69 5.14 -28.95
C ASP A 252 16.08 4.33 -30.12
N CYS A 253 15.14 3.42 -29.84
CA CYS A 253 14.58 2.52 -30.85
C CYS A 253 13.13 2.82 -31.27
N GLY A 254 12.43 3.72 -30.56
CA GLY A 254 11.03 4.07 -30.86
C GLY A 254 10.00 3.01 -30.45
N GLU A 255 10.41 1.92 -29.81
CA GLU A 255 9.47 0.89 -29.31
C GLU A 255 8.72 1.37 -28.06
N VAL A 256 7.46 0.92 -27.92
CA VAL A 256 6.68 1.16 -26.71
C VAL A 256 7.19 0.24 -25.60
N MET A 257 7.46 0.81 -24.44
CA MET A 257 7.94 0.13 -23.26
C MET A 257 7.09 0.48 -22.05
N SER A 258 7.08 -0.40 -21.05
CA SER A 258 6.42 -0.17 -19.77
C SER A 258 7.47 0.00 -18.68
N LEU A 259 7.52 1.19 -18.09
CA LEU A 259 8.36 1.47 -16.94
C LEU A 259 7.60 1.04 -15.69
N ARG A 260 8.24 0.25 -14.83
CA ARG A 260 7.73 -0.06 -13.49
C ARG A 260 8.25 0.98 -12.51
N ILE A 261 7.34 1.58 -11.76
CA ILE A 261 7.71 2.54 -10.73
C ILE A 261 7.92 1.76 -9.44
N SER A 262 9.07 1.98 -8.80
CA SER A 262 9.36 1.36 -7.51
C SER A 262 8.48 1.98 -6.43
N ALA A 263 7.70 1.16 -5.72
CA ALA A 263 6.96 1.60 -4.54
C ALA A 263 7.86 1.73 -3.29
N ASN A 264 9.18 1.54 -3.40
CA ASN A 264 10.10 1.72 -2.28
C ASN A 264 10.07 3.19 -1.83
N PRO A 265 9.63 3.51 -0.60
CA PRO A 265 9.42 4.88 -0.17
C PRO A 265 10.67 5.76 -0.16
N VAL A 266 11.88 5.19 -0.06
CA VAL A 266 13.12 5.98 -0.18
C VAL A 266 13.23 6.55 -1.59
N ASN A 267 13.28 5.67 -2.57
CA ASN A 267 13.46 6.06 -3.97
C ASN A 267 12.22 6.76 -4.54
N PHE A 268 11.06 6.50 -3.96
CA PHE A 268 9.79 7.06 -4.40
C PHE A 268 9.51 8.45 -3.84
N PHE A 269 10.29 8.99 -2.90
CA PHE A 269 10.13 10.37 -2.41
C PHE A 269 11.36 11.25 -2.59
N THR A 270 12.51 10.64 -2.93
CA THR A 270 13.66 11.33 -3.51
C THR A 270 13.52 11.50 -5.02
#